data_AF-A0A377TW37-F1
#
_entry.id   AF-A0A377TW37-F1
#
_cell.length_a   1.000
_cell.length_b   1.000
_cell.length_c   1.000
_cell.angle_alpha   90.00
_cell.angle_beta   90.00
_cell.angle_gamma   90.00
#
_symmetry.space_group_name_H-M   'P 1'
#
loop_
_entity.id
_entity.type
_entity.pdbx_description
1 polymer ?
#
loop_
_entity_poly.entity_id
_entity_poly.type
_entity_poly.pdbx_seq_one_letter_code
_entity_poly.pdbx_strand_id
1 'polypeptide(L)'
;MKTWRDKYEHHLLLKMAGDGIEEAQRWLTEYFQQAGGGFLRLYAEEGSKAFLHRFAAAGAAIRYQAVHADEVEDILALDIALRRNDTEWFEHLPPEIDSQLVHKLYYGHFMCHVFHQDYIVRKGVDATR
;
A
#
# COMPACT_ATOMS: atom_id res chain seq x y z
N MET A 1 -13.67 3.02 -7.61
CA MET A 1 -12.30 3.09 -7.04
C MET A 1 -11.74 4.50 -6.93
N LYS A 2 -11.81 5.38 -7.96
CA LYS A 2 -11.28 6.77 -7.87
C LYS A 2 -11.79 7.55 -6.64
N THR A 3 -13.10 7.54 -6.40
CA THR A 3 -13.71 8.16 -5.21
C THR A 3 -13.15 7.64 -3.88
N TRP A 4 -12.77 6.36 -3.80
CA TRP A 4 -12.18 5.77 -2.60
C TRP A 4 -10.73 6.18 -2.41
N ARG A 5 -9.97 6.32 -3.51
CA ARG A 5 -8.63 6.91 -3.51
C ARG A 5 -8.64 8.36 -3.04
N ASP A 6 -9.62 9.14 -3.46
CA ASP A 6 -9.69 10.55 -3.08
C ASP A 6 -10.17 10.73 -1.63
N LYS A 7 -10.92 9.76 -1.08
CA LYS A 7 -11.49 9.83 0.26
C LYS A 7 -10.60 9.23 1.35
N TYR A 8 -9.85 8.17 1.03
CA TYR A 8 -9.05 7.42 1.99
C TYR A 8 -7.64 7.22 1.45
N GLU A 9 -6.64 7.53 2.26
CA GLU A 9 -5.23 7.34 1.93
C GLU A 9 -4.82 5.86 1.95
N HIS A 10 -5.32 5.11 2.94
CA HIS A 10 -5.01 3.69 3.11
C HIS A 10 -6.15 2.80 2.62
N HIS A 11 -5.84 1.81 1.79
CA HIS A 11 -6.80 0.82 1.31
C HIS A 11 -6.37 -0.59 1.71
N LEU A 12 -7.33 -1.36 2.22
CA LEU A 12 -7.18 -2.78 2.50
C LEU A 12 -8.10 -3.58 1.59
N LEU A 13 -7.52 -4.42 0.72
CA LEU A 13 -8.28 -5.40 -0.04
C LEU A 13 -8.44 -6.68 0.79
N LEU A 14 -9.61 -6.85 1.39
CA LEU A 14 -9.95 -8.05 2.16
C LEU A 14 -10.76 -9.02 1.30
N LYS A 15 -10.18 -10.16 0.95
CA LYS A 15 -10.85 -11.23 0.19
C LYS A 15 -11.26 -12.37 1.11
N MET A 16 -12.55 -12.61 1.18
CA MET A 16 -13.16 -13.66 1.99
C MET A 16 -13.74 -14.78 1.11
N ALA A 17 -13.97 -15.95 1.69
CA ALA A 17 -14.58 -17.10 1.03
C ALA A 17 -15.51 -17.86 1.98
N GLY A 18 -16.51 -18.55 1.42
CA GLY A 18 -17.51 -19.30 2.20
C GLY A 18 -18.22 -18.42 3.22
N ASP A 19 -18.44 -18.98 4.41
CA ASP A 19 -19.16 -18.31 5.51
C ASP A 19 -18.45 -17.04 6.01
N GLY A 20 -17.14 -16.92 5.78
CA GLY A 20 -16.34 -15.74 6.11
C GLY A 20 -16.76 -14.47 5.37
N ILE A 21 -17.51 -14.59 4.27
CA ILE A 21 -18.04 -13.43 3.52
C ILE A 21 -19.06 -12.68 4.39
N GLU A 22 -20.05 -13.39 4.93
CA GLU A 22 -21.11 -12.78 5.72
C GLU A 22 -20.61 -12.39 7.12
N GLU A 23 -19.67 -13.16 7.68
CA GLU A 23 -18.97 -12.80 8.92
C GLU A 23 -18.28 -11.44 8.80
N ALA A 24 -17.40 -11.27 7.80
CA ALA A 24 -16.70 -10.00 7.59
C ALA A 24 -17.66 -8.86 7.27
N GLN A 25 -18.70 -9.11 6.47
CA GLN A 25 -19.68 -8.07 6.14
C GLN A 25 -20.39 -7.55 7.40
N ARG A 26 -20.83 -8.44 8.30
CA ARG A 26 -21.46 -8.05 9.57
C ARG A 26 -20.48 -7.27 10.43
N TRP A 27 -19.28 -7.81 10.65
CA TRP A 27 -18.28 -7.18 11.50
C TRP A 27 -17.86 -5.80 10.99
N LEU A 28 -17.57 -5.65 9.69
CA LEU A 28 -17.18 -4.37 9.10
C LEU A 28 -18.31 -3.35 9.15
N THR A 29 -19.57 -3.78 8.99
CA THR A 29 -20.74 -2.91 9.12
C THR A 29 -20.85 -2.32 10.52
N GLU A 30 -20.65 -3.13 11.55
CA GLU A 30 -20.67 -2.67 12.95
C GLU A 30 -19.43 -1.80 13.26
N TYR A 31 -18.25 -2.22 12.84
CA TYR A 31 -16.98 -1.52 13.09
C TYR A 31 -16.97 -0.10 12.52
N PHE A 32 -17.38 0.08 11.26
CA PHE A 32 -17.38 1.39 10.60
C PHE A 32 -18.56 2.31 10.99
N GLN A 33 -19.44 1.89 11.90
CA GLN A 33 -20.36 2.83 12.56
C GLN A 33 -19.63 3.75 13.54
N GLN A 34 -18.49 3.30 14.08
CA GLN A 34 -17.72 4.01 15.10
C GLN A 34 -16.33 4.42 14.61
N ALA A 35 -15.70 3.58 13.76
CA ALA A 35 -14.39 3.86 13.23
C ALA A 35 -14.41 4.88 12.09
N GLY A 36 -13.38 5.72 12.01
CA GLY A 36 -13.12 6.54 10.83
C GLY A 36 -12.81 5.65 9.63
N GLY A 37 -13.46 5.90 8.50
CA GLY A 37 -13.24 5.11 7.29
C GLY A 37 -14.53 4.67 6.61
N GLY A 38 -14.48 3.50 5.99
CA GLY A 38 -15.61 2.81 5.39
C GLY A 38 -15.15 1.54 4.69
N PHE A 39 -16.08 0.69 4.28
CA PHE A 39 -15.81 -0.41 3.36
C PHE A 39 -16.86 -0.46 2.26
N LEU A 40 -16.53 -1.18 1.19
CA LEU A 40 -17.46 -1.47 0.10
C LEU A 40 -17.32 -2.94 -0.31
N ARG A 41 -18.44 -3.61 -0.55
CA ARG A 41 -18.43 -4.98 -1.08
C ARG A 41 -18.21 -4.91 -2.58
N LEU A 42 -17.10 -5.49 -3.04
CA LEU A 42 -16.79 -5.61 -4.46
C LEU A 42 -17.43 -6.86 -5.03
N TYR A 43 -18.11 -6.73 -6.16
CA TYR A 43 -18.59 -7.87 -6.94
C TYR A 43 -17.53 -8.32 -7.96
N ALA A 44 -17.72 -9.48 -8.59
CA ALA A 44 -16.67 -10.22 -9.31
C ALA A 44 -15.76 -9.36 -10.22
N GLU A 45 -16.35 -8.51 -11.06
CA GLU A 45 -15.57 -7.66 -11.98
C GLU A 45 -14.73 -6.60 -11.26
N GLU A 46 -15.33 -5.92 -10.28
CA GLU A 46 -14.66 -4.87 -9.51
C GLU A 46 -13.57 -5.46 -8.61
N GLY A 47 -13.82 -6.63 -8.03
CA GLY A 47 -12.85 -7.38 -7.24
C GLY A 47 -11.63 -7.78 -8.08
N SER A 48 -11.86 -8.33 -9.28
CA SER A 48 -10.79 -8.69 -10.21
C SER A 48 -9.93 -7.46 -10.58
N LYS A 49 -10.58 -6.33 -10.91
CA LYS A 49 -9.89 -5.07 -11.21
C LYS A 49 -9.09 -4.52 -10.02
N ALA A 50 -9.64 -4.59 -8.81
CA ALA A 50 -8.95 -4.11 -7.60
C ALA A 50 -7.67 -4.92 -7.34
N PHE A 51 -7.74 -6.24 -7.45
CA PHE A 51 -6.57 -7.11 -7.30
C PHE A 51 -5.53 -6.87 -8.39
N LEU A 52 -5.96 -6.75 -9.66
CA LEU A 52 -5.05 -6.44 -10.75
C LEU A 52 -4.33 -5.10 -10.53
N HIS A 53 -5.04 -4.10 -10.01
CA HIS A 53 -4.45 -2.81 -9.68
C HIS A 53 -3.40 -2.91 -8.56
N ARG A 54 -3.68 -3.71 -7.51
CA ARG A 54 -2.71 -3.99 -6.43
C ARG A 54 -1.44 -4.67 -6.94
N PHE A 55 -1.53 -5.57 -7.92
CA PHE A 55 -0.34 -6.15 -8.56
C PHE A 55 0.38 -5.15 -9.46
N ALA A 56 -0.35 -4.30 -10.17
CA ALA A 56 0.24 -3.26 -11.00
C ALA A 56 1.06 -2.23 -10.19
N ALA A 57 0.67 -1.97 -8.93
CA ALA A 57 1.40 -1.11 -8.01
C ALA A 57 2.84 -1.59 -7.77
N ALA A 58 3.07 -2.91 -7.70
CA ALA A 58 4.42 -3.47 -7.54
C ALA A 58 5.34 -3.18 -8.74
N GLY A 59 4.76 -3.01 -9.94
CA GLY A 59 5.51 -2.61 -11.13
C GLY A 59 5.51 -1.10 -11.40
N ALA A 60 4.88 -0.30 -10.53
CA ALA A 60 4.74 1.14 -10.76
C ALA A 60 6.05 1.88 -10.52
N ALA A 61 6.80 1.53 -9.47
CA ALA A 61 8.10 2.10 -9.18
C ALA A 61 9.08 1.86 -10.34
N ILE A 62 9.19 0.62 -10.81
CA ILE A 62 10.06 0.22 -11.94
C ILE A 62 9.72 1.03 -13.20
N ARG A 63 8.44 1.15 -13.54
CA ARG A 63 8.03 1.93 -14.71
C ARG A 63 8.28 3.43 -14.55
N TYR A 64 8.08 3.96 -13.35
CA TYR A 64 8.34 5.37 -13.09
C TYR A 64 9.83 5.68 -13.25
N GLN A 65 10.71 4.86 -12.65
CA GLN A 65 12.16 5.00 -12.77
C GLN A 65 12.60 4.90 -14.23
N ALA A 66 12.09 3.93 -15.00
CA ALA A 66 12.45 3.77 -16.41
C ALA A 66 12.06 4.99 -17.28
N VAL A 67 10.95 5.67 -16.95
CA VAL A 67 10.50 6.88 -17.67
C VAL A 67 11.29 8.12 -17.25
N HIS A 68 11.76 8.18 -16.00
CA HIS A 68 12.44 9.34 -15.41
C HIS A 68 13.91 9.04 -15.08
N ALA A 69 14.57 8.16 -15.84
CA ALA A 69 15.88 7.61 -15.49
C ALA A 69 16.97 8.68 -15.30
N ASP A 70 16.83 9.83 -15.97
CA ASP A 70 17.75 10.97 -15.84
C ASP A 70 17.44 11.88 -14.63
N GLU A 71 16.27 11.72 -14.00
CA GLU A 71 15.78 12.57 -12.89
C GLU A 71 15.83 11.87 -11.52
N VAL A 72 15.98 10.54 -11.49
CA VAL A 72 15.96 9.73 -10.26
C VAL A 72 17.08 8.70 -10.24
N GLU A 73 17.38 8.18 -9.05
CA GLU A 73 18.28 7.02 -8.92
C GLU A 73 17.53 5.70 -9.05
N ASP A 74 18.27 4.60 -8.95
CA ASP A 74 17.71 3.26 -8.82
C ASP A 74 16.76 3.17 -7.62
N ILE A 75 15.78 2.29 -7.75
CA ILE A 75 14.74 2.10 -6.73
C ILE A 75 15.36 1.44 -5.51
N LEU A 76 15.19 2.07 -4.35
CA LEU A 76 15.48 1.44 -3.07
C LEU A 76 14.23 0.67 -2.64
N ALA A 77 14.26 -0.65 -2.81
CA ALA A 77 13.16 -1.54 -2.44
C ALA A 77 13.47 -2.27 -1.13
N LEU A 78 12.59 -2.15 -0.13
CA LEU A 78 12.66 -2.86 1.13
C LEU A 78 11.52 -3.87 1.27
N ASP A 79 11.84 -5.07 1.76
CA ASP A 79 10.87 -6.12 2.12
C ASP A 79 10.96 -6.41 3.62
N ILE A 80 9.94 -5.98 4.36
CA ILE A 80 9.97 -5.89 5.83
C ILE A 80 8.84 -6.72 6.42
N ALA A 81 9.17 -7.56 7.40
CA ALA A 81 8.21 -8.25 8.25
C ALA A 81 8.22 -7.63 9.65
N LEU A 82 7.11 -7.00 10.04
CA LEU A 82 6.95 -6.44 11.38
C LEU A 82 6.65 -7.54 12.41
N ARG A 83 6.81 -7.20 13.68
CA ARG A 83 6.37 -8.07 14.78
C ARG A 83 4.85 -8.27 14.69
N ARG A 84 4.38 -9.46 15.05
CA ARG A 84 2.94 -9.80 15.04
C ARG A 84 2.12 -8.95 16.02
N ASN A 85 2.75 -8.40 17.06
CA ASN A 85 2.12 -7.54 18.06
C ASN A 85 2.43 -6.06 17.84
N ASP A 86 2.99 -5.69 16.68
CA ASP A 86 3.27 -4.29 16.38
C ASP A 86 1.97 -3.52 16.12
N THR A 87 1.89 -2.32 16.68
CA THR A 87 0.72 -1.43 16.53
C THR A 87 1.02 -0.26 15.62
N GLU A 88 2.29 0.02 15.34
CA GLU A 88 2.75 1.15 14.54
C GLU A 88 3.28 0.64 13.19
N TRP A 89 2.35 0.23 12.33
CA TRP A 89 2.68 -0.36 11.04
C TRP A 89 3.02 0.68 9.95
N PHE A 90 2.51 1.91 10.09
CA PHE A 90 2.74 2.98 9.12
C PHE A 90 4.00 3.75 9.49
N GLU A 91 4.88 3.92 8.52
CA GLU A 91 6.19 4.52 8.72
C GLU A 91 6.12 6.05 8.77
N HIS A 92 6.91 6.63 9.67
CA HIS A 92 7.21 8.05 9.69
C HIS A 92 8.73 8.25 9.63
N LEU A 93 9.24 8.51 8.42
CA LEU A 93 10.67 8.77 8.20
C LEU A 93 11.09 10.12 8.82
N PRO A 94 12.30 10.20 9.39
CA PRO A 94 12.91 11.47 9.76
C PRO A 94 13.03 12.42 8.55
N PRO A 95 12.89 13.75 8.73
CA PRO A 95 12.93 14.73 7.63
C PRO A 95 14.19 14.66 6.75
N GLU A 96 15.33 14.34 7.34
CA GLU A 96 16.62 14.20 6.66
C GLU A 96 16.66 13.03 5.67
N ILE A 97 15.83 12.00 5.87
CA ILE A 97 15.63 10.90 4.92
C ILE A 97 14.51 11.26 3.96
N ASP A 98 13.36 11.72 4.48
CA ASP A 98 12.16 11.99 3.68
C ASP A 98 12.43 13.02 2.56
N SER A 99 13.25 14.04 2.85
CA SER A 99 13.66 15.05 1.87
C SER A 99 14.49 14.50 0.70
N GLN A 100 15.10 13.33 0.83
CA GLN A 100 15.88 12.69 -0.23
C GLN A 100 15.01 11.86 -1.19
N LEU A 101 13.73 11.67 -0.87
CA LEU A 101 12.82 10.83 -1.61
C LEU A 101 11.91 11.70 -2.51
N VAL A 102 11.65 11.21 -3.71
CA VAL A 102 10.66 11.77 -4.64
C VAL A 102 9.29 11.17 -4.35
N HIS A 103 9.23 9.84 -4.21
CA HIS A 103 8.00 9.10 -3.90
C HIS A 103 8.28 7.97 -2.93
N LYS A 104 7.25 7.63 -2.14
CA LYS A 104 7.22 6.49 -1.23
C LYS A 104 6.03 5.61 -1.62
N LEU A 105 6.30 4.39 -2.05
CA LEU A 105 5.25 3.46 -2.49
C LEU A 105 5.14 2.33 -1.46
N TYR A 106 3.98 2.28 -0.80
CA TYR A 106 3.71 1.31 0.25
C TYR A 106 2.62 0.33 -0.18
N TYR A 107 2.94 -0.96 -0.15
CA TYR A 107 1.99 -2.02 -0.45
C TYR A 107 2.47 -3.34 0.18
N GLY A 108 1.55 -4.26 0.51
CA GLY A 108 1.98 -5.48 1.19
C GLY A 108 0.89 -6.50 1.43
N HIS A 109 1.15 -7.38 2.39
CA HIS A 109 0.27 -8.41 2.92
C HIS A 109 -0.08 -8.06 4.36
N PHE A 110 -1.10 -7.22 4.54
CA PHE A 110 -1.41 -6.58 5.81
C PHE A 110 -1.61 -7.58 6.97
N MET A 111 -2.40 -8.63 6.77
CA MET A 111 -2.66 -9.64 7.81
C MET A 111 -1.43 -10.46 8.20
N CYS A 112 -0.38 -10.47 7.37
CA CYS A 112 0.89 -11.13 7.65
C CYS A 112 1.92 -10.17 8.26
N HIS A 113 1.61 -8.87 8.38
CA HIS A 113 2.55 -7.82 8.77
C HIS A 113 3.79 -7.75 7.85
N VAL A 114 3.61 -8.05 6.55
CA VAL A 114 4.68 -7.97 5.54
C VAL A 114 4.41 -6.80 4.60
N PHE A 115 5.40 -5.92 4.43
CA PHE A 115 5.30 -4.69 3.65
C PHE A 115 6.47 -4.58 2.66
N HIS A 116 6.13 -4.21 1.44
CA HIS A 116 7.06 -3.76 0.42
C HIS A 116 7.03 -2.23 0.42
N GLN A 117 8.20 -1.63 0.59
CA GLN A 117 8.39 -0.19 0.61
C GLN A 117 9.37 0.15 -0.50
N ASP A 118 8.86 0.66 -1.62
CA ASP A 118 9.68 1.09 -2.74
C ASP A 118 9.85 2.61 -2.67
N TYR A 119 11.10 3.05 -2.60
CA TYR A 119 11.44 4.46 -2.57
C TYR A 119 12.07 4.88 -3.90
N ILE A 120 11.54 5.96 -4.47
CA ILE A 120 12.15 6.62 -5.61
C ILE A 120 13.05 7.71 -5.06
N VAL A 121 14.35 7.50 -5.17
CA VAL A 121 15.39 8.36 -4.59
C VAL A 121 15.75 9.48 -5.58
N ARG A 122 15.96 10.70 -5.06
CA ARG A 122 16.38 11.85 -5.88
C ARG A 122 17.75 11.59 -6.52
N LYS A 123 17.95 12.08 -7.75
CA LYS A 123 19.25 12.01 -8.42
C LYS A 123 20.39 12.58 -7.57
N GLY A 124 21.51 11.88 -7.53
CA GLY A 124 22.72 12.26 -6.81
C GLY A 124 22.75 11.88 -5.33
N VAL A 125 21.68 11.27 -4.79
CA VAL A 125 21.69 10.69 -3.44
C VAL A 125 22.22 9.26 -3.51
N ASP A 126 23.13 8.90 -2.60
CA ASP A 126 23.64 7.53 -2.51
C ASP A 126 22.63 6.62 -1.81
N ALA A 127 22.08 5.65 -2.55
CA ALA A 127 21.17 4.63 -2.04
C ALA A 127 21.84 3.25 -1.84
N THR A 128 23.17 3.19 -1.99
CA THR A 128 23.93 1.93 -2.08
C THR A 128 24.95 1.73 -0.96
N ARG A 129 25.18 2.73 -0.11
CA ARG A 129 26.14 2.68 1.01
C ARG A 129 25.53 3.04 2.34
#